data_AF-A0AA36BQB5-F1
#
_entry.id   AF-A0AA36BQB5-F1
#
_cell.length_a   1.000
_cell.length_b   1.000
_cell.length_c   1.000
_cell.angle_alpha   90.00
_cell.angle_beta   90.00
_cell.angle_gamma   90.00
#
_symmetry.space_group_name_H-M   'P 1'
#
loop_
_entity.id
_entity.type
_entity.pdbx_description
1 polymer ?
#
loop_
_entity_poly.entity_id
_entity_poly.type
_entity_poly.pdbx_seq_one_letter_code
_entity_poly.pdbx_strand_id
1 'polypeptide(L)'
;MEFGWPQWQNNRGGLTVWGAISANGKLSLEIMDGYSNAAQYIDMLEGAHIDKEGRRLQSESFIFQHDNAPIPKTKATLDFFHATGVEIMLWPARNSDLNPTENAWGYLTSVVYRGGSTCSLDQD
;
A
#
# COMPACT_ATOMS: atom_id res chain seq x y z
N MET A 1 29.11 -8.55 3.56
CA MET A 1 28.06 -8.71 4.58
C MET A 1 26.74 -8.67 3.85
N GLU A 2 26.13 -9.84 3.71
CA GLU A 2 24.89 -10.05 2.98
C GLU A 2 23.74 -9.80 3.96
N PHE A 3 23.00 -8.72 3.77
CA PHE A 3 21.82 -8.41 4.58
C PHE A 3 20.64 -9.18 3.99
N GLY A 4 20.33 -10.32 4.61
CA GLY A 4 19.11 -11.07 4.34
C GLY A 4 17.88 -10.27 4.75
N TRP A 5 16.88 -10.24 3.86
CA TRP A 5 15.63 -9.53 4.07
C TRP A 5 14.79 -10.21 5.18
N PRO A 6 14.13 -9.46 6.08
CA PRO A 6 13.09 -10.02 6.92
C PRO A 6 11.92 -10.39 6.00
N GLN A 7 11.69 -11.69 5.81
CA GLN A 7 10.43 -12.17 5.26
C GLN A 7 9.33 -11.81 6.26
N TRP A 8 8.37 -10.99 5.84
CA TRP A 8 7.09 -10.86 6.53
C TRP A 8 6.30 -12.15 6.30
N GLN A 9 6.69 -13.23 6.98
CA GLN A 9 5.89 -14.44 7.03
C GLN A 9 4.72 -14.20 7.99
N ASN A 10 3.51 -14.27 7.46
CA ASN A 10 2.27 -14.27 8.22
C ASN A 10 2.08 -15.62 8.94
N ASN A 11 2.95 -15.99 9.88
CA ASN A 11 2.78 -17.19 10.72
C ASN A 11 1.65 -17.03 11.79
N ARG A 12 0.75 -16.05 11.63
CA ARG A 12 -0.38 -15.79 12.54
C ARG A 12 -1.67 -15.40 11.81
N GLY A 13 -1.87 -15.83 10.56
CA GLY A 13 -3.17 -15.67 9.87
C GLY A 13 -3.62 -14.21 9.68
N GLY A 14 -2.72 -13.33 9.24
CA GLY A 14 -3.05 -11.94 8.94
C GLY A 14 -3.43 -11.75 7.47
N LEU A 15 -4.47 -10.96 7.20
CA LEU A 15 -4.83 -10.49 5.87
C LEU A 15 -4.08 -9.18 5.58
N THR A 16 -3.23 -9.17 4.56
CA THR A 16 -2.62 -7.92 4.08
C THR A 16 -3.54 -7.33 3.02
N VAL A 17 -3.95 -6.09 3.21
CA VAL A 17 -4.81 -5.35 2.27
C VAL A 17 -4.10 -4.09 1.84
N TRP A 18 -4.13 -3.80 0.55
CA TRP A 18 -3.70 -2.52 0.00
C TRP A 18 -4.90 -1.71 -0.46
N GLY A 19 -4.77 -0.40 -0.40
CA GLY A 19 -5.77 0.53 -0.87
C GLY A 19 -5.20 1.93 -0.94
N ALA A 20 -5.81 2.75 -1.78
CA ALA A 20 -5.49 4.16 -1.91
C ALA A 20 -6.77 5.00 -1.74
N ILE A 21 -6.59 6.21 -1.20
CA ILE A 21 -7.66 7.17 -0.96
C ILE A 21 -7.30 8.52 -1.57
N SER A 22 -8.32 9.31 -1.85
CA SER A 22 -8.20 10.69 -2.30
C SER A 22 -9.35 11.51 -1.70
N ALA A 23 -9.30 12.84 -1.81
CA ALA A 23 -10.38 13.70 -1.34
C ALA A 23 -11.73 13.43 -2.01
N ASN A 24 -11.73 12.89 -3.24
CA ASN A 24 -12.95 12.66 -4.03
C ASN A 24 -13.39 11.18 -4.06
N GLY A 25 -12.76 10.32 -3.27
CA GLY A 25 -13.11 8.90 -3.21
C GLY A 25 -11.92 7.99 -2.94
N LYS A 26 -12.14 6.68 -3.09
CA LYS A 26 -11.15 5.64 -2.83
C LYS A 26 -10.98 4.73 -4.04
N LEU A 27 -9.84 4.06 -4.10
CA LEU A 27 -9.61 2.92 -4.97
C LEU A 27 -10.20 1.65 -4.33
N SER A 28 -10.36 0.61 -5.15
CA SER A 28 -10.69 -0.74 -4.66
C SER A 28 -9.61 -1.22 -3.70
N LEU A 29 -10.03 -2.00 -2.69
CA LEU A 29 -9.12 -2.66 -1.77
C LEU A 29 -8.65 -3.96 -2.42
N GLU A 30 -7.34 -4.15 -2.50
CA GLU A 30 -6.71 -5.35 -3.04
C GLU A 30 -6.21 -6.22 -1.88
N ILE A 31 -6.63 -7.49 -1.85
CA ILE A 31 -6.10 -8.48 -0.90
C ILE A 31 -4.78 -9.00 -1.44
N MET A 32 -3.78 -9.11 -0.57
CA MET A 32 -2.43 -9.47 -0.99
C MET A 32 -1.85 -10.53 -0.08
N ASP A 33 -1.09 -11.43 -0.69
CA ASP A 33 -0.30 -12.42 0.03
C ASP A 33 1.08 -11.85 0.38
N GLY A 34 1.06 -10.66 1.00
CA GLY A 34 2.25 -9.87 1.34
C GLY A 34 2.99 -9.23 0.15
N TYR A 35 4.00 -8.42 0.47
CA TYR A 35 5.02 -7.98 -0.49
C TYR A 35 6.38 -8.44 -0.02
N SER A 36 7.09 -9.15 -0.88
CA SER A 36 8.46 -9.59 -0.63
C SER A 36 9.49 -8.88 -1.51
N ASN A 37 9.05 -8.18 -2.57
CA ASN A 37 9.94 -7.44 -3.47
C ASN A 37 9.22 -6.34 -4.28
N ALA A 38 10.00 -5.55 -5.03
CA ALA A 38 9.50 -4.45 -5.84
C ALA A 38 8.63 -4.87 -7.03
N ALA A 39 8.81 -6.07 -7.59
CA ALA A 39 8.00 -6.53 -8.72
C ALA A 39 6.55 -6.77 -8.28
N GLN A 40 6.35 -7.47 -7.15
CA GLN A 40 5.00 -7.67 -6.58
C GLN A 40 4.29 -6.35 -6.24
N TYR A 41 5.06 -5.34 -5.83
CA TYR A 41 4.52 -4.01 -5.58
C TYR A 41 4.10 -3.30 -6.89
N ILE A 42 4.89 -3.43 -7.96
CA ILE A 42 4.55 -2.89 -9.29
C ILE A 42 3.32 -3.60 -9.86
N ASP A 43 3.28 -4.94 -9.82
CA ASP A 43 2.15 -5.73 -10.30
C ASP A 43 0.84 -5.32 -9.60
N MET A 44 0.90 -5.05 -8.29
CA MET A 44 -0.24 -4.52 -7.54
C MET A 44 -0.64 -3.13 -8.02
N LEU A 45 0.30 -2.20 -8.23
CA LEU A 45 -0.02 -0.86 -8.73
C LEU A 45 -0.65 -0.88 -10.12
N GLU A 46 -0.18 -1.80 -10.98
CA GLU A 46 -0.75 -2.06 -12.30
C GLU A 46 -2.16 -2.63 -12.20
N GLY A 47 -2.37 -3.64 -11.35
CA GLY A 47 -3.68 -4.23 -11.10
C GLY A 47 -4.68 -3.24 -10.53
N ALA A 48 -4.22 -2.33 -9.66
CA ALA A 48 -5.02 -1.25 -9.10
C ALA A 48 -5.29 -0.10 -10.10
N HIS A 49 -4.68 -0.14 -11.29
CA HIS A 49 -4.80 0.91 -12.32
C HIS A 49 -4.55 2.32 -11.77
N ILE A 50 -3.45 2.49 -11.02
CA ILE A 50 -3.20 3.73 -10.26
C ILE A 50 -3.18 4.99 -11.13
N ASP A 51 -2.72 4.87 -12.38
CA ASP A 51 -2.70 5.93 -13.37
C ASP A 51 -4.13 6.38 -13.73
N LYS A 52 -4.98 5.45 -14.17
CA LYS A 52 -6.33 5.73 -14.63
C LYS A 52 -7.24 6.15 -13.47
N GLU A 53 -7.18 5.41 -12.37
CA GLU A 53 -8.02 5.68 -11.20
C GLU A 53 -7.56 6.95 -10.46
N GLY A 54 -6.25 7.23 -10.42
CA GLY A 54 -5.73 8.49 -9.90
C GLY A 54 -6.23 9.70 -10.70
N ARG A 55 -6.17 9.62 -12.04
CA ARG A 55 -6.72 10.67 -12.92
C ARG A 55 -8.22 10.84 -12.74
N ARG A 56 -8.96 9.73 -12.66
CA ARG A 56 -10.42 9.73 -12.43
C ARG A 56 -10.81 10.40 -11.12
N LEU A 57 -10.04 10.18 -10.06
CA LEU A 57 -10.36 10.65 -8.72
C LEU A 57 -9.83 12.05 -8.41
N GLN A 58 -8.76 12.51 -9.04
CA GLN A 58 -8.17 13.81 -8.73
C GLN A 58 -8.10 14.71 -9.96
N SER A 59 -7.12 14.45 -10.83
CA SER A 59 -6.88 15.19 -12.06
C SER A 59 -5.75 14.53 -12.88
N GLU A 60 -5.50 15.03 -14.08
CA GLU A 60 -4.37 14.62 -14.92
C GLU A 60 -2.99 14.83 -14.28
N SER A 61 -2.89 15.71 -13.27
CA SER A 61 -1.66 16.08 -12.57
C SER A 61 -1.71 15.67 -11.09
N PHE A 62 -2.33 14.53 -10.78
CA PHE A 62 -2.34 14.02 -9.41
C PHE A 62 -0.94 13.58 -8.97
N ILE A 63 -0.67 13.73 -7.68
CA ILE A 63 0.57 13.27 -7.06
C ILE A 63 0.25 12.05 -6.21
N PHE A 64 0.92 10.95 -6.48
CA PHE A 64 0.79 9.72 -5.71
C PHE A 64 1.68 9.77 -4.46
N GLN A 65 1.06 9.62 -3.30
CA GLN A 65 1.74 9.48 -2.02
C GLN A 65 1.69 8.01 -1.58
N HIS A 66 2.86 7.39 -1.41
CA HIS A 66 3.01 6.11 -0.73
C HIS A 66 3.68 6.27 0.64
N ASP A 67 3.55 5.26 1.50
CA ASP A 67 4.25 5.23 2.78
C ASP A 67 5.76 5.04 2.57
N ASN A 68 6.56 5.40 3.58
CA ASN A 68 8.01 5.22 3.55
C ASN A 68 8.41 3.77 3.87
N ALA A 69 7.67 2.78 3.35
CA ALA A 69 8.08 1.39 3.38
C ALA A 69 9.47 1.24 2.72
N PRO A 70 10.21 0.13 2.91
CA PRO A 70 11.54 -0.03 2.32
C PRO A 70 11.54 -0.21 0.78
N ILE A 71 10.39 -0.64 0.24
CA ILE A 71 10.16 -1.00 -1.17
C ILE A 71 10.14 0.18 -2.17
N PRO A 72 9.58 1.36 -1.87
CA PRO A 72 9.30 2.39 -2.86
C PRO A 72 10.53 3.12 -3.44
N LYS A 73 11.75 2.80 -2.97
CA LYS A 73 13.00 3.45 -3.42
C LYS A 73 13.83 2.58 -4.37
N THR A 74 13.32 1.46 -4.85
CA THR A 74 14.03 0.68 -5.86
C THR A 74 13.99 1.39 -7.21
N LYS A 75 15.04 1.22 -8.02
CA LYS A 75 15.11 1.73 -9.39
C LYS A 75 13.91 1.26 -10.23
N ALA A 76 13.48 0.00 -10.07
CA ALA A 76 12.35 -0.56 -10.79
C ALA A 76 11.04 0.20 -10.51
N THR A 77 10.77 0.53 -9.24
CA THR A 77 9.58 1.28 -8.84
C THR A 77 9.60 2.70 -9.38
N LEU A 78 10.75 3.38 -9.36
CA LEU A 78 10.89 4.71 -9.93
C LEU A 78 10.72 4.70 -11.46
N ASP A 79 11.33 3.72 -12.14
CA ASP A 79 11.20 3.56 -13.58
C ASP A 79 9.74 3.26 -13.98
N PHE A 80 8.99 2.50 -13.17
CA PHE A 80 7.55 2.27 -13.35
C PHE A 80 6.73 3.57 -13.28
N PHE A 81 6.93 4.39 -12.25
CA PHE A 81 6.20 5.66 -12.11
C PHE A 81 6.55 6.64 -13.22
N HIS A 82 7.81 6.66 -13.65
CA HIS A 82 8.23 7.44 -14.81
C HIS A 82 7.56 6.95 -16.11
N ALA A 83 7.47 5.64 -16.32
CA ALA A 83 6.84 5.06 -17.52
C ALA A 83 5.32 5.28 -17.56
N THR A 84 4.65 5.29 -16.41
CA THR A 84 3.20 5.52 -16.30
C THR A 84 2.83 7.01 -16.27
N GLY A 85 3.81 7.91 -16.16
CA GLY A 85 3.60 9.35 -16.06
C GLY A 85 2.89 9.77 -14.77
N VAL A 86 3.05 8.98 -13.72
CA VAL A 86 2.49 9.26 -12.38
C VAL A 86 3.56 9.94 -11.54
N GLU A 87 3.26 11.15 -11.07
CA GLU A 87 4.16 11.88 -10.18
C GLU A 87 4.12 11.28 -8.77
N ILE A 88 5.28 11.11 -8.14
CA ILE A 88 5.39 10.59 -6.78
C ILE A 88 5.79 11.67 -5.79
N MET A 89 5.15 11.68 -4.62
CA MET A 89 5.55 12.55 -3.52
C MET A 89 6.77 11.98 -2.79
N LEU A 90 7.89 12.68 -2.84
CA LEU A 90 9.08 12.34 -2.06
C LEU A 90 8.91 12.76 -0.60
N TRP A 91 8.83 11.79 0.30
CA TRP A 91 8.79 12.05 1.75
C TRP A 91 10.18 12.08 2.38
N PRO A 92 10.47 13.04 3.28
CA PRO A 92 11.59 12.90 4.20
C PRO A 92 11.30 11.73 5.15
N ALA A 93 12.30 10.86 5.35
CA ALA A 93 12.16 9.72 6.26
C ALA A 93 11.79 10.22 7.68
N ARG A 94 10.80 9.56 8.31
CA ARG A 94 10.30 9.76 9.70
C ARG A 94 9.09 10.69 9.93
N ASN A 95 8.33 11.08 8.90
CA ASN A 95 7.03 11.76 9.09
C ASN A 95 5.84 10.80 8.84
N SER A 96 5.62 9.83 9.73
CA SER A 96 4.42 8.97 9.71
C SER A 96 3.12 9.77 9.90
N ASP A 97 3.18 10.78 10.78
CA ASP A 97 2.01 11.53 11.25
C ASP A 97 1.26 12.33 10.16
N LEU A 98 1.84 12.43 8.96
CA LEU A 98 1.28 13.18 7.83
C LEU A 98 0.68 12.29 6.74
N ASN A 99 0.56 10.97 6.97
CA ASN A 99 -0.08 10.09 6.01
C ASN A 99 -1.59 9.95 6.32
N PRO A 100 -2.50 10.57 5.54
CA PRO A 100 -3.95 10.43 5.75
C PRO A 100 -4.42 8.97 5.63
N THR A 101 -3.65 8.12 4.97
CA THR A 101 -3.92 6.69 4.82
C THR A 101 -3.82 5.94 6.16
N GLU A 102 -2.94 6.34 7.08
CA GLU A 102 -2.84 5.74 8.42
C GLU A 102 -4.11 5.97 9.23
N ASN A 103 -4.71 7.17 9.13
CA ASN A 103 -5.98 7.48 9.78
C ASN A 103 -7.13 6.61 9.23
N ALA A 104 -7.15 6.40 7.91
CA ALA A 104 -8.14 5.53 7.27
C ALA A 104 -7.99 4.08 7.73
N TRP A 105 -6.76 3.56 7.78
CA TRP A 105 -6.50 2.21 8.30
C TRP A 105 -6.84 2.08 9.78
N GLY A 106 -6.55 3.09 10.60
CA GLY A 106 -6.94 3.11 12.01
C GLY A 106 -8.45 3.03 12.19
N TYR A 107 -9.21 3.77 11.39
CA TYR A 107 -10.68 3.68 11.39
C TYR A 107 -11.16 2.30 10.93
N LEU A 108 -10.68 1.80 9.79
CA LEU A 108 -11.06 0.47 9.26
C LEU A 108 -10.77 -0.64 10.27
N THR A 109 -9.59 -0.61 10.87
CA THR A 109 -9.20 -1.53 11.96
C THR A 109 -10.18 -1.45 13.12
N SER A 110 -10.53 -0.23 13.57
CA SER A 110 -11.48 -0.05 14.66
C SER A 110 -12.88 -0.60 14.34
N VAL A 111 -13.31 -0.55 13.08
CA VAL A 111 -14.60 -1.08 12.62
C VAL A 111 -14.57 -2.60 12.55
N VAL A 112 -13.52 -3.18 11.96
CA VAL A 112 -13.34 -4.63 11.82
C VAL A 112 -13.29 -5.30 13.20
N TYR A 113 -12.54 -4.73 14.13
CA TYR A 113 -12.38 -5.31 15.47
C TYR A 113 -13.48 -4.90 16.47
N ARG A 114 -14.42 -4.03 16.07
CA ARG A 114 -15.55 -3.60 16.93
C ARG A 114 -16.44 -4.76 17.39
N GLY A 115 -16.45 -5.85 16.64
CA GLY A 115 -17.24 -7.06 16.91
C GLY A 115 -16.52 -8.17 17.68
N GLY A 116 -15.25 -8.00 18.09
CA GLY A 116 -14.51 -9.02 18.83
C GLY A 116 -14.03 -10.22 18.00
N SER A 117 -14.12 -10.17 16.67
CA SER A 117 -13.68 -11.25 15.79
C SER A 117 -12.16 -11.29 15.67
N THR A 118 -11.48 -11.89 16.63
CA THR A 118 -10.20 -12.55 16.36
C THR A 118 -10.52 -13.92 15.77
N CYS A 119 -10.17 -14.16 14.51
CA CYS A 119 -10.17 -15.51 13.97
C CYS A 119 -9.10 -16.32 14.72
N SER A 120 -9.50 -17.14 15.68
CA SER A 120 -8.69 -18.27 16.09
C SER A 120 -8.78 -19.31 14.97
N LEU A 121 -7.64 -19.66 14.39
CA LEU A 121 -7.54 -20.88 13.62
C LEU A 121 -7.49 -22.01 14.64
N ASP A 122 -8.61 -22.72 14.79
CA ASP A 122 -8.59 -24.04 15.42
C ASP A 122 -7.73 -24.93 14.51
N GLN A 123 -6.60 -25.39 15.06
CA GLN A 123 -5.75 -26.38 14.42
C GLN A 123 -6.42 -27.74 14.63
N ASP A 124 -6.97 -28.30 13.55
CA ASP A 124 -7.30 -29.73 13.44
C ASP A 124 -6.05 -30.55 13.04
#